data_AF-X1USV0-F1
#
_entry.id   AF-X1USV0-F1
#
_cell.length_a   1.000
_cell.length_b   1.000
_cell.length_c   1.000
_cell.angle_alpha   90.00
_cell.angle_beta   90.00
_cell.angle_gamma   90.00
#
_symmetry.space_group_name_H-M   'P 1'
#
loop_
_entity.id
_entity.type
_entity.pdbx_description
1 polymer ?
#
loop_
_entity_poly.entity_id
_entity_poly.type
_entity_poly.pdbx_seq_one_letter_code
_entity_poly.pdbx_strand_id
1 'polypeptide(L)'
;VIIGAGFDISVGSLLALTAAMCIGLQQHMHWGFAILLVLIVGALVGMLNGFLAAKIHIPAIIATLGTMTIVRGLVYLYTGGYPLYIDSPGFAFIGQGYLGLIPFPVIILIIMVVFWQFILIRTRFGRYACALGGNKEAVRLSG
;
A
#
# COMPACT_ATOMS: atom_id res chain seq x y z
N VAL A 1 -4.81 2.00 7.89
CA VAL A 1 -4.23 3.37 7.92
C VAL A 1 -5.16 4.29 8.69
N ILE A 2 -4.66 5.06 9.69
CA ILE A 2 -5.48 5.87 10.65
C ILE A 2 -4.96 7.32 10.71
N ILE A 3 -4.54 7.90 9.58
CA ILE A 3 -3.94 9.25 9.56
C ILE A 3 -5.01 10.33 9.34
N GLY A 4 -6.04 10.07 8.54
CA GLY A 4 -7.07 11.04 8.17
C GLY A 4 -8.41 10.91 8.91
N ALA A 5 -8.42 10.44 10.17
CA ALA A 5 -9.62 10.09 10.94
C ALA A 5 -10.49 8.96 10.33
N GLY A 6 -9.95 8.21 9.37
CA GLY A 6 -10.59 7.04 8.78
C GLY A 6 -9.70 5.81 8.96
N PHE A 7 -10.32 4.64 9.06
CA PHE A 7 -9.59 3.37 9.07
C PHE A 7 -9.57 2.77 7.67
N ASP A 8 -8.37 2.49 7.15
CA ASP A 8 -8.19 1.70 5.94
C ASP A 8 -7.98 0.22 6.26
N ILE A 9 -8.98 -0.58 5.88
CA ILE A 9 -9.03 -2.04 6.06
C ILE A 9 -8.51 -2.77 4.80
N SER A 10 -8.46 -2.11 3.65
CA SER A 10 -8.13 -2.72 2.35
C SER A 10 -6.66 -3.13 2.19
N VAL A 11 -5.78 -2.64 3.07
CA VAL A 11 -4.32 -2.85 3.01
C VAL A 11 -3.92 -4.33 2.95
N GLY A 12 -4.63 -5.22 3.63
CA GLY A 12 -4.32 -6.66 3.62
C GLY A 12 -4.61 -7.30 2.26
N SER A 13 -5.76 -6.97 1.66
CA SER A 13 -6.10 -7.46 0.31
C SER A 13 -5.21 -6.83 -0.76
N LEU A 14 -4.82 -5.57 -0.58
CA LEU A 14 -3.90 -4.90 -1.49
C LEU A 14 -2.49 -5.52 -1.44
N LEU A 15 -2.01 -5.88 -0.24
CA LEU A 15 -0.78 -6.64 -0.08
C LEU A 15 -0.83 -7.97 -0.85
N ALA A 16 -1.93 -8.71 -0.72
CA ALA A 16 -2.12 -9.98 -1.43
C ALA A 16 -2.14 -9.79 -2.96
N LEU A 17 -2.83 -8.75 -3.47
CA LEU A 17 -2.87 -8.46 -4.90
C LEU A 17 -1.51 -8.06 -5.45
N THR A 18 -0.82 -7.14 -4.78
CA THR A 18 0.49 -6.67 -5.24
C THR A 18 1.54 -7.78 -5.20
N ALA A 19 1.52 -8.65 -4.18
CA ALA A 19 2.36 -9.84 -4.13
C ALA A 19 2.04 -10.82 -5.27
N ALA A 20 0.75 -11.14 -5.47
CA ALA A 20 0.33 -12.06 -6.52
C ALA A 20 0.72 -11.55 -7.92
N MET A 21 0.51 -10.26 -8.19
CA MET A 21 0.90 -9.63 -9.45
C MET A 21 2.42 -9.63 -9.66
N CYS A 22 3.22 -9.30 -8.64
CA CYS A 22 4.68 -9.37 -8.75
C CYS A 22 5.17 -10.77 -9.13
N ILE A 23 4.60 -11.81 -8.51
CA ILE A 23 4.97 -13.19 -8.78
C ILE A 23 4.46 -13.63 -10.15
N GLY A 24 3.18 -13.40 -10.47
CA GLY A 24 2.60 -13.82 -11.75
C GLY A 24 3.21 -13.12 -12.97
N LEU A 25 3.70 -11.90 -12.81
CA LEU A 25 4.36 -11.15 -13.91
C LEU A 25 5.83 -11.54 -14.12
N GLN A 26 6.45 -12.33 -13.23
CA GLN A 26 7.86 -12.70 -13.34
C GLN A 26 8.18 -13.49 -14.63
N GLN A 27 7.18 -14.19 -15.17
CA GLN A 27 7.28 -14.98 -16.41
C GLN A 27 7.16 -14.12 -17.68
N HIS A 28 6.72 -12.86 -17.54
CA HIS A 28 6.44 -11.97 -18.67
C HIS A 28 7.36 -10.74 -18.70
N MET A 29 7.96 -10.37 -17.57
CA MET A 29 8.85 -9.21 -17.47
C MET A 29 9.82 -9.34 -16.31
N HIS A 30 10.89 -8.52 -16.36
CA HIS A 30 11.84 -8.42 -15.25
C HIS A 30 11.12 -7.93 -13.97
N TRP A 31 11.44 -8.54 -12.83
CA TRP A 31 10.80 -8.29 -11.53
C TRP A 31 10.80 -6.80 -11.13
N GLY A 32 11.81 -6.03 -11.54
CA GLY A 32 11.87 -4.58 -11.29
C GLY A 32 10.72 -3.80 -11.94
N PHE A 33 10.33 -4.17 -13.17
CA PHE A 33 9.18 -3.55 -13.83
C PHE A 33 7.85 -4.00 -13.21
N ALA A 34 7.78 -5.26 -12.76
CA ALA A 34 6.63 -5.76 -12.02
C ALA A 34 6.40 -4.97 -10.72
N ILE A 35 7.47 -4.68 -9.96
CA ILE A 35 7.41 -3.82 -8.75
C ILE A 35 6.84 -2.44 -9.09
N LEU A 36 7.34 -1.80 -10.15
CA LEU A 36 6.85 -0.47 -10.55
C LEU A 36 5.34 -0.51 -10.88
N LEU A 37 4.90 -1.53 -11.61
CA LEU A 37 3.50 -1.70 -11.99
C LEU A 37 2.61 -1.88 -10.75
N VAL A 38 3.00 -2.72 -9.80
CA VAL A 38 2.18 -2.96 -8.61
C VAL A 38 2.14 -1.75 -7.68
N LEU A 39 3.19 -0.92 -7.64
CA LEU A 39 3.18 0.35 -6.93
C LEU A 39 2.17 1.32 -7.55
N ILE A 40 2.07 1.36 -8.87
CA ILE A 40 1.05 2.16 -9.57
C ILE A 40 -0.35 1.64 -9.23
N VAL A 41 -0.59 0.32 -9.27
CA VAL A 41 -1.87 -0.28 -8.88
C VAL A 41 -2.22 0.05 -7.43
N GLY A 42 -1.27 -0.08 -6.51
CA GLY A 42 -1.45 0.28 -5.11
C GLY A 42 -1.83 1.76 -4.92
N ALA A 43 -1.15 2.65 -5.64
CA ALA A 43 -1.45 4.07 -5.61
C ALA A 43 -2.85 4.38 -6.17
N LEU A 44 -3.28 3.70 -7.23
CA LEU A 44 -4.63 3.87 -7.80
C LEU A 44 -5.72 3.39 -6.84
N VAL A 45 -5.53 2.25 -6.18
CA VAL A 45 -6.47 1.75 -5.16
C VAL A 45 -6.54 2.71 -3.96
N GLY A 46 -5.39 3.20 -3.50
CA GLY A 46 -5.32 4.21 -2.44
C GLY A 46 -6.01 5.52 -2.84
N MET A 47 -5.79 5.98 -4.07
CA MET A 47 -6.44 7.16 -4.64
C MET A 47 -7.96 6.99 -4.71
N LEU A 48 -8.45 5.82 -5.14
CA LEU A 48 -9.87 5.51 -5.18
C LEU A 48 -10.49 5.58 -3.78
N ASN A 49 -9.87 4.94 -2.78
CA ASN A 49 -10.34 5.00 -1.39
C ASN A 49 -10.35 6.45 -0.87
N GLY A 50 -9.29 7.22 -1.15
CA GLY A 50 -9.21 8.62 -0.80
C GLY A 50 -10.29 9.48 -1.48
N PHE A 51 -10.56 9.23 -2.76
CA PHE A 51 -11.59 9.94 -3.53
C PHE A 51 -12.99 9.63 -3.02
N LEU A 52 -13.32 8.36 -2.78
CA LEU A 52 -14.61 7.94 -2.23
C LEU A 52 -14.87 8.59 -0.87
N ALA A 53 -13.84 8.64 -0.02
CA ALA A 53 -13.95 9.25 1.30
C ALA A 53 -14.02 10.78 1.25
N ALA A 54 -13.20 11.43 0.43
CA ALA A 54 -13.05 12.89 0.45
C ALA A 54 -14.03 13.64 -0.46
N LYS A 55 -14.44 13.07 -1.59
CA LYS A 55 -15.33 13.72 -2.56
C LYS A 55 -16.75 13.18 -2.53
N ILE A 56 -16.90 11.86 -2.42
CA ILE A 56 -18.22 11.21 -2.41
C ILE A 56 -18.79 11.16 -0.97
N HIS A 57 -18.00 11.51 0.04
CA HIS A 57 -18.40 11.55 1.45
C HIS A 57 -18.84 10.17 1.98
N ILE A 58 -18.34 9.09 1.40
CA ILE A 58 -18.55 7.74 1.92
C ILE A 58 -17.69 7.58 3.18
N PRO A 59 -18.23 7.04 4.29
CA PRO A 59 -17.40 6.72 5.46
C PRO A 59 -16.22 5.83 5.07
N ALA A 60 -14.99 6.21 5.48
CA ALA A 60 -13.76 5.57 5.03
C ALA A 60 -13.71 4.04 5.30
N ILE A 61 -14.29 3.60 6.41
CA ILE A 61 -14.42 2.16 6.74
C ILE A 61 -15.25 1.45 5.67
N ILE A 62 -16.41 2.01 5.28
CA ILE A 62 -17.30 1.40 4.30
C ILE A 62 -16.63 1.36 2.92
N ALA A 63 -16.02 2.47 2.50
CA ALA A 63 -15.29 2.52 1.23
C ALA A 63 -14.18 1.46 1.18
N THR A 64 -13.38 1.36 2.24
CA THR A 64 -12.23 0.44 2.27
C THR A 64 -12.65 -1.02 2.46
N LEU A 65 -13.77 -1.32 3.13
CA LEU A 65 -14.35 -2.68 3.16
C LEU A 65 -14.85 -3.12 1.76
N GLY A 66 -15.51 -2.22 1.03
CA GLY A 66 -15.92 -2.47 -0.35
C GLY A 66 -14.71 -2.74 -1.25
N THR A 67 -13.72 -1.86 -1.21
CA THR A 67 -12.47 -2.02 -1.97
C THR A 67 -11.72 -3.28 -1.55
N MET A 68 -11.64 -3.61 -0.26
CA MET A 68 -11.05 -4.86 0.23
C MET A 68 -11.70 -6.07 -0.44
N THR A 69 -13.03 -6.08 -0.52
CA THR A 69 -13.79 -7.21 -1.09
C THR A 69 -13.54 -7.34 -2.60
N ILE A 70 -13.54 -6.22 -3.32
CA ILE A 70 -13.25 -6.17 -4.77
C ILE A 70 -11.81 -6.65 -5.02
N VAL A 71 -10.84 -6.06 -4.33
CA VAL A 71 -9.42 -6.40 -4.48
C VAL A 71 -9.18 -7.87 -4.13
N ARG A 72 -9.81 -8.38 -3.08
CA ARG A 72 -9.72 -9.81 -2.72
C ARG A 72 -10.32 -10.72 -3.79
N GLY A 73 -11.44 -10.32 -4.39
CA GLY A 73 -12.01 -11.02 -5.56
C GLY A 73 -11.04 -11.04 -6.74
N LEU A 74 -10.36 -9.92 -7.01
CA LEU A 74 -9.32 -9.85 -8.05
C LEU A 74 -8.14 -10.77 -7.75
N VAL A 75 -7.71 -10.88 -6.49
CA VAL A 75 -6.68 -11.86 -6.09
C VAL A 75 -7.12 -13.28 -6.43
N TYR A 76 -8.34 -13.67 -6.08
CA TYR A 76 -8.84 -15.02 -6.37
C TYR A 76 -8.98 -15.25 -7.88
N LEU A 77 -9.44 -14.26 -8.64
CA LEU A 77 -9.53 -14.37 -10.10
C LEU A 77 -8.15 -14.51 -10.74
N TYR A 78 -7.15 -13.78 -10.24
CA TYR A 78 -5.80 -13.80 -10.76
C TYR A 78 -5.03 -15.07 -10.41
N THR A 79 -5.17 -15.55 -9.17
CA THR A 79 -4.45 -16.73 -8.66
C THR A 79 -5.18 -18.05 -8.91
N GLY A 80 -6.47 -18.00 -9.25
CA GLY A 80 -7.35 -19.16 -9.25
C GLY A 80 -7.55 -19.78 -7.86
N GLY A 81 -7.14 -19.09 -6.79
CA GLY A 81 -7.14 -19.60 -5.42
C GLY A 81 -5.94 -20.48 -5.04
N TYR A 82 -4.94 -20.62 -5.92
CA TYR A 82 -3.74 -21.40 -5.68
C TYR A 82 -2.58 -20.52 -5.19
N PRO A 83 -1.65 -21.06 -4.36
CA PRO A 83 -0.44 -20.35 -4.00
C PRO A 83 0.47 -20.17 -5.22
N LEU A 84 1.05 -18.97 -5.36
CA LEU A 84 2.05 -18.66 -6.37
C LEU A 84 3.46 -18.78 -5.78
N TYR A 85 4.41 -19.30 -6.57
CA TYR A 85 5.80 -19.52 -6.15
C TYR A 85 6.74 -18.52 -6.81
N ILE A 86 7.75 -18.10 -6.06
CA ILE A 86 8.77 -17.15 -6.54
C ILE A 86 9.82 -17.94 -7.33
N ASP A 87 10.02 -17.57 -8.59
CA ASP A 87 11.01 -18.20 -9.47
C ASP A 87 12.24 -17.32 -9.68
N SER A 88 12.11 -16.00 -9.49
CA SER A 88 13.21 -15.05 -9.70
C SER A 88 14.12 -14.94 -8.47
N PRO A 89 15.42 -15.29 -8.56
CA PRO A 89 16.35 -15.17 -7.43
C PRO A 89 16.51 -13.73 -6.93
N GLY A 90 16.45 -12.75 -7.84
CA GLY A 90 16.53 -11.33 -7.49
C GLY A 90 15.32 -10.86 -6.67
N PHE A 91 14.12 -11.30 -7.06
CA PHE A 91 12.91 -11.01 -6.29
C PHE A 91 12.89 -11.77 -4.95
N ALA A 92 13.34 -13.03 -4.94
CA ALA A 92 13.49 -13.82 -3.72
C ALA A 92 14.44 -13.14 -2.72
N PHE A 93 15.55 -12.57 -3.18
CA PHE A 93 16.48 -11.84 -2.32
C PHE A 93 15.83 -10.63 -1.61
N ILE A 94 14.91 -9.94 -2.28
CA ILE A 94 14.20 -8.80 -1.66
C ILE A 94 13.35 -9.25 -0.47
N GLY A 95 12.69 -10.41 -0.58
CA GLY A 95 11.78 -10.92 0.45
C GLY A 95 12.41 -11.86 1.48
N GLN A 96 13.50 -12.54 1.14
CA GLN A 96 14.09 -13.63 1.93
C GLN A 96 15.62 -13.56 2.01
N GLY A 97 16.25 -12.62 1.33
CA GLY A 97 17.71 -12.46 1.29
C GLY A 97 18.28 -11.90 2.58
N TYR A 98 19.59 -12.02 2.71
CA TYR A 98 20.37 -11.53 3.85
C TYR A 98 21.54 -10.69 3.35
N LEU A 99 21.84 -9.63 4.09
CA LEU A 99 23.08 -8.86 3.94
C LEU A 99 23.91 -9.08 5.21
N GLY A 100 24.84 -10.04 5.14
CA GLY A 100 25.53 -10.55 6.33
C GLY A 100 24.55 -11.22 7.28
N LEU A 101 24.39 -10.66 8.49
CA LEU A 101 23.47 -11.19 9.52
C LEU A 101 22.07 -10.57 9.47
N ILE A 102 21.87 -9.51 8.67
CA ILE A 102 20.63 -8.73 8.68
C ILE A 102 19.74 -9.19 7.53
N PRO A 103 18.48 -9.62 7.78
CA PRO A 103 17.53 -9.91 6.72
C PRO A 103 17.29 -8.66 5.88
N PHE A 104 17.38 -8.79 4.56
CA PHE A 104 17.16 -7.68 3.62
C PHE A 104 15.78 -7.00 3.78
N PRO A 105 14.67 -7.71 4.06
CA PRO A 105 13.38 -7.07 4.36
C PRO A 105 13.42 -6.09 5.54
N VAL A 106 14.27 -6.34 6.54
CA VAL A 106 14.42 -5.45 7.71
C VAL A 106 15.08 -4.13 7.28
N ILE A 107 16.05 -4.19 6.36
CA ILE A 107 16.68 -3.00 5.80
C ILE A 107 15.65 -2.16 5.05
N ILE A 108 14.83 -2.80 4.20
CA ILE A 108 13.74 -2.12 3.48
C ILE A 108 12.75 -1.48 4.46
N LEU A 109 12.36 -2.20 5.52
CA LEU A 109 11.48 -1.68 6.55
C LEU A 109 12.06 -0.41 7.20
N ILE A 110 13.32 -0.43 7.62
CA ILE A 110 13.99 0.73 8.23
C ILE A 110 14.00 1.91 7.26
N ILE A 111 14.35 1.69 5.99
CA ILE A 111 14.35 2.74 4.96
C ILE A 111 12.94 3.33 4.81
N MET A 112 11.92 2.49 4.72
CA MET A 112 10.52 2.93 4.57
C MET A 112 10.03 3.70 5.80
N VAL A 113 10.38 3.25 7.02
CA VAL A 113 10.04 3.95 8.26
C VAL A 113 10.67 5.34 8.28
N VAL A 114 11.97 5.44 8.01
CA VAL A 114 12.68 6.74 7.99
C VAL A 114 12.09 7.66 6.92
N PHE A 115 11.84 7.12 5.72
CA PHE A 115 11.26 7.87 4.61
C PHE A 115 9.87 8.42 4.94
N TRP A 116 8.94 7.57 5.40
CA TRP A 116 7.58 7.99 5.74
C TRP A 116 7.55 8.88 6.99
N GLN A 117 8.41 8.64 7.98
CA GLN A 117 8.55 9.52 9.14
C GLN A 117 9.00 10.93 8.70
N PHE A 118 9.99 11.02 7.81
CA PHE A 118 10.42 12.29 7.25
C PHE A 118 9.27 13.00 6.53
N ILE A 119 8.52 12.28 5.67
CA ILE A 119 7.37 12.85 4.96
C ILE A 119 6.32 13.35 5.96
N LEU A 120 5.91 12.53 6.91
CA LEU A 120 4.82 12.85 7.84
C LEU A 120 5.17 14.03 8.77
N ILE A 121 6.42 14.13 9.23
CA ILE A 121 6.83 15.15 10.22
C ILE A 121 7.40 16.39 9.54
N ARG A 122 8.27 16.23 8.55
CA ARG A 122 9.05 17.35 7.98
C ARG A 122 8.37 18.02 6.80
N THR A 123 7.45 17.36 6.08
CA THR A 123 6.76 17.99 4.93
C THR A 123 5.46 18.68 5.32
N ARG A 124 5.06 19.70 4.54
CA ARG A 124 3.77 20.39 4.72
C ARG A 124 2.59 19.44 4.50
N PHE A 125 2.67 18.59 3.49
CA PHE A 125 1.65 17.58 3.17
C PHE A 125 1.39 16.65 4.36
N GLY A 126 2.45 16.06 4.92
CA GLY A 126 2.35 15.12 6.04
C GLY A 126 1.72 15.75 7.28
N ARG A 127 2.18 16.94 7.68
CA ARG A 127 1.63 17.64 8.84
C ARG A 127 0.16 18.02 8.65
N TYR A 128 -0.21 18.48 7.46
CA TYR A 128 -1.59 18.83 7.15
C TYR A 128 -2.50 17.60 7.15
N ALA A 129 -2.05 16.48 6.57
CA ALA A 129 -2.79 15.21 6.59
C ALA A 129 -3.03 14.70 8.01
N CYS A 130 -2.01 14.73 8.88
CA CYS A 130 -2.14 14.35 10.29
C CYS A 130 -3.06 15.31 11.07
N ALA A 131 -2.94 16.62 10.84
CA ALA A 131 -3.75 17.62 11.53
C ALA A 131 -5.24 17.50 11.16
N LEU A 132 -5.54 17.23 9.88
CA LEU A 132 -6.90 16.94 9.41
C LEU A 132 -7.50 15.72 10.11
N GLY A 133 -6.69 14.68 10.38
CA GLY A 133 -7.15 13.52 11.13
C GLY A 133 -7.44 13.79 12.61
N GLY A 134 -6.73 14.75 13.22
CA GLY A 134 -6.96 15.14 14.61
C GLY A 134 -8.21 16.01 14.77
N ASN A 135 -8.29 17.10 14.02
CA ASN A 135 -9.43 18.02 14.06
C ASN A 135 -9.58 18.81 12.76
N LYS A 136 -10.50 18.35 11.89
CA LYS A 136 -10.80 19.01 10.61
C LYS A 136 -11.25 20.46 10.77
N GLU A 137 -12.02 20.76 11.81
CA GLU A 137 -12.57 22.09 12.03
C GLU A 137 -11.50 23.08 12.49
N ALA A 138 -10.60 22.66 13.37
CA ALA A 138 -9.44 23.46 13.78
C ALA A 138 -8.52 23.78 12.59
N VAL A 139 -8.29 22.80 11.69
CA VAL A 139 -7.51 23.03 10.47
C VAL A 139 -8.21 24.04 9.56
N ARG A 140 -9.53 23.93 9.34
CA ARG A 140 -10.30 24.89 8.54
C ARG A 140 -10.24 26.32 9.10
N LEU A 141 -10.28 26.48 10.42
CA LEU A 141 -10.23 27.79 11.08
C LEU A 141 -8.83 28.40 11.09
N SER A 142 -7.79 27.59 10.88
CA SER A 142 -6.38 28.03 10.90
C SER A 142 -5.87 28.54 9.54
N GLY A 143 -6.72 28.54 8.50
CA GLY A 143 -6.37 28.89 7.12
C GLY A 143 -5.87 27.69 6.31
#